data_AF-A0A1W9GN13-F1
#
_entry.id   AF-A0A1W9GN13-F1
#
_cell.length_a   1.000
_cell.length_b   1.000
_cell.length_c   1.000
_cell.angle_alpha   90.00
_cell.angle_beta   90.00
_cell.angle_gamma   90.00
#
_symmetry.space_group_name_H-M   'P 1'
#
loop_
_entity.id
_entity.type
_entity.pdbx_description
1 polymer ?
#
loop_
_entity_poly.entity_id
_entity_poly.type
_entity_poly.pdbx_seq_one_letter_code
_entity_poly.pdbx_strand_id
1 'polypeptide(L)'
;MKALMSLGALVGVAGLLLLGGMIFDIVPSTTVRLVEGYMPIQLLLEVACYVIGFTGLSYIMSAMGMAIPRFWQGIGFWVFLMLYLKYRVYPPIPFSVRAMYGTVGLVTVFMWVSANEEDWNKFKQPIMNVLDAQTGMNRLLRYAYLVLIPILVGGFSYNAMMPKSEEPIELRTVHPAPPASTKVHGKTYTLQTSQNPYRVNPEGKYDQEFSNANIVEQGMGRLMKPNANPWDDKNQGYLKYVREGGEIFFQNCHFCHGDNLNGRGLHAFAFNPIPANFTDPGTIAQLQETFIFWRVAKGGIGLPNEGFPWASVMPPWEQHLTVDEIWKVILFEYWHTGYYPRTWD
;
A
#
# COMPACT_ATOMS: atom_id res chain seq x y z
N MET A 1 22.36 2.02 -36.13
CA MET A 1 22.36 2.86 -34.91
C MET A 1 21.44 4.07 -35.01
N LYS A 2 21.62 5.01 -35.95
CA LYS A 2 20.77 6.23 -36.04
C LYS A 2 19.26 5.95 -36.20
N ALA A 3 18.87 5.00 -37.05
CA ALA A 3 17.45 4.63 -37.23
C ALA A 3 16.83 3.93 -35.99
N LEU A 4 17.63 3.13 -35.27
CA LEU A 4 17.18 2.46 -34.05
C LEU A 4 16.98 3.48 -32.91
N MET A 5 17.88 4.45 -32.81
CA MET A 5 17.78 5.54 -31.83
C MET A 5 16.64 6.51 -32.15
N SER A 6 16.32 6.76 -33.43
CA SER A 6 15.16 7.59 -33.79
C SER A 6 13.83 6.89 -33.51
N LEU A 7 13.76 5.57 -33.73
CA LEU A 7 12.56 4.78 -33.40
C LEU A 7 12.35 4.73 -31.88
N GLY A 8 13.41 4.50 -31.11
CA GLY A 8 13.36 4.52 -29.64
C GLY A 8 13.00 5.89 -29.06
N ALA A 9 13.49 6.97 -29.67
CA ALA A 9 13.11 8.33 -29.30
C ALA A 9 11.62 8.61 -29.56
N LEU A 10 11.06 8.15 -30.70
CA LEU A 10 9.64 8.30 -31.00
C LEU A 10 8.75 7.55 -30.01
N VAL A 11 9.12 6.32 -29.65
CA VAL A 11 8.40 5.51 -28.66
C VAL A 11 8.46 6.15 -27.27
N GLY A 12 9.63 6.65 -26.86
CA GLY A 12 9.80 7.37 -25.59
C GLY A 12 8.98 8.66 -25.53
N VAL A 13 8.95 9.43 -26.62
CA VAL A 13 8.14 10.67 -26.72
C VAL A 13 6.65 10.35 -26.67
N ALA A 14 6.19 9.32 -27.39
CA ALA A 14 4.79 8.89 -27.33
C ALA A 14 4.39 8.45 -25.91
N GLY A 15 5.25 7.71 -25.23
CA GLY A 15 5.03 7.32 -23.83
C GLY A 15 5.01 8.53 -22.87
N LEU A 16 5.89 9.51 -23.07
CA LEU A 16 5.92 10.75 -22.27
C LEU A 16 4.65 11.59 -22.47
N LEU A 17 4.15 11.67 -23.70
CA LEU A 17 2.89 12.36 -24.02
C LEU A 17 1.70 11.63 -23.37
N LEU A 18 1.69 10.31 -23.39
CA LEU A 18 0.68 9.49 -22.73
C LEU A 18 0.70 9.68 -21.20
N LEU A 19 1.89 9.66 -20.59
CA LEU A 19 2.05 9.96 -19.17
C LEU A 19 1.64 11.39 -18.84
N GLY A 20 1.97 12.37 -19.71
CA GLY A 20 1.49 13.75 -19.59
C GLY A 20 -0.04 13.83 -19.61
N GLY A 21 -0.69 13.13 -20.52
CA GLY A 21 -2.14 13.02 -20.58
C GLY A 21 -2.74 12.42 -19.30
N MET A 22 -2.07 11.47 -18.66
CA MET A 22 -2.48 10.91 -17.37
C MET A 22 -2.24 11.87 -16.19
N ILE A 23 -1.17 12.67 -16.23
CA ILE A 23 -0.87 13.67 -15.18
C ILE A 23 -1.91 14.80 -15.16
N PHE A 24 -2.37 15.22 -16.34
CA PHE A 24 -3.35 16.29 -16.51
C PHE A 24 -4.82 15.80 -16.56
N ASP A 25 -5.07 14.53 -16.19
CA ASP A 25 -6.40 13.90 -16.21
C ASP A 25 -7.12 13.93 -17.58
N ILE A 26 -6.38 14.12 -18.68
CA ILE A 26 -6.89 14.05 -20.05
C ILE A 26 -7.13 12.59 -20.46
N VAL A 27 -6.27 11.68 -19.97
CA VAL A 27 -6.34 10.24 -20.23
C VAL A 27 -6.47 9.51 -18.90
N PRO A 28 -7.61 8.88 -18.59
CA PRO A 28 -7.75 8.07 -17.37
C PRO A 28 -6.69 6.98 -17.33
N SER A 29 -6.05 6.79 -16.17
CA SER A 29 -5.04 5.73 -15.95
C SER A 29 -5.58 4.31 -16.22
N THR A 30 -6.90 4.14 -16.18
CA THR A 30 -7.62 2.90 -16.49
C THR A 30 -7.74 2.59 -17.99
N THR A 31 -7.42 3.55 -18.87
CA THR A 31 -7.49 3.41 -20.34
C THR A 31 -6.42 2.44 -20.86
N VAL A 32 -5.24 2.47 -20.26
CA VAL A 32 -4.12 1.59 -20.61
C VAL A 32 -3.84 0.65 -19.44
N ARG A 33 -4.61 -0.43 -19.36
CA ARG A 33 -4.43 -1.44 -18.31
C ARG A 33 -3.11 -2.18 -18.49
N LEU A 34 -2.44 -2.45 -17.37
CA LEU A 34 -1.31 -3.37 -17.34
C LEU A 34 -1.83 -4.80 -17.52
N VAL A 35 -1.07 -5.66 -18.19
CA VAL A 35 -1.48 -7.04 -18.44
C VAL A 35 -1.37 -7.84 -17.14
N GLU A 36 -2.48 -8.39 -16.69
CA GLU A 36 -2.54 -9.22 -15.49
C GLU A 36 -1.59 -10.42 -15.62
N GLY A 37 -0.83 -10.70 -14.56
CA GLY A 37 0.20 -11.76 -14.55
C GLY A 37 1.59 -11.37 -15.09
N TYR A 38 1.74 -10.23 -15.77
CA TYR A 38 3.02 -9.78 -16.32
C TYR A 38 3.66 -8.61 -15.56
N MET A 39 3.03 -8.14 -14.47
CA MET A 39 3.56 -7.12 -13.58
C MET A 39 4.48 -7.75 -12.53
N PRO A 40 5.73 -8.07 -12.90
CA PRO A 40 6.76 -7.03 -12.87
C PRO A 40 7.49 -6.77 -14.20
N ILE A 41 7.46 -7.73 -15.13
CA ILE A 41 8.27 -7.70 -16.36
C ILE A 41 7.82 -6.57 -17.28
N GLN A 42 6.51 -6.36 -17.43
CA GLN A 42 5.97 -5.28 -18.26
C GLN A 42 6.46 -3.90 -17.80
N LEU A 43 6.46 -3.66 -16.48
CA LEU A 43 6.94 -2.42 -15.87
C LEU A 43 8.42 -2.18 -16.18
N LEU A 44 9.24 -3.22 -16.05
CA LEU A 44 10.67 -3.13 -16.36
C LEU A 44 10.91 -2.84 -17.86
N LEU A 45 10.13 -3.47 -18.74
CA LEU A 45 10.21 -3.22 -20.19
C LEU A 45 9.79 -1.79 -20.55
N GLU A 46 8.68 -1.30 -19.97
CA GLU A 46 8.23 0.08 -20.18
C GLU A 46 9.31 1.08 -19.72
N VAL A 47 9.85 0.92 -18.51
CA VAL A 47 10.92 1.78 -17.98
C VAL A 47 12.17 1.71 -18.84
N ALA A 48 12.57 0.52 -19.33
CA ALA A 48 13.70 0.37 -20.25
C ALA A 48 13.48 1.14 -21.56
N CYS A 49 12.28 1.06 -22.14
CA CYS A 49 11.90 1.86 -23.31
C CYS A 49 12.00 3.37 -23.03
N TYR A 50 11.56 3.83 -21.85
CA TYR A 50 11.72 5.23 -21.45
C TYR A 50 13.19 5.63 -21.32
N VAL A 51 14.05 4.81 -20.73
CA VAL A 51 15.50 5.08 -20.65
C VAL A 51 16.11 5.24 -22.05
N ILE A 52 15.74 4.37 -23.00
CA ILE A 52 16.16 4.49 -24.40
C ILE A 52 15.63 5.80 -25.02
N GLY A 53 14.38 6.16 -24.72
CA GLY A 53 13.77 7.42 -25.14
C GLY A 53 14.51 8.65 -24.61
N PHE A 54 14.79 8.71 -23.31
CA PHE A 54 15.51 9.81 -22.65
C PHE A 54 16.94 9.94 -23.19
N THR A 55 17.64 8.83 -23.38
CA THR A 55 19.01 8.83 -23.95
C THR A 55 19.02 9.28 -25.41
N GLY A 56 18.05 8.82 -26.22
CA GLY A 56 17.85 9.27 -27.59
C GLY A 56 17.53 10.76 -27.68
N LEU A 57 16.61 11.25 -26.84
CA LEU A 57 16.26 12.68 -26.78
C LEU A 57 17.46 13.53 -26.36
N SER A 58 18.22 13.10 -25.35
CA SER A 58 19.45 13.78 -24.94
C SER A 58 20.48 13.85 -26.07
N TYR A 59 20.62 12.79 -26.85
CA TYR A 59 21.55 12.76 -27.98
C TYR A 59 21.10 13.73 -29.09
N ILE A 60 19.82 13.74 -29.44
CA ILE A 60 19.25 14.65 -30.45
C ILE A 60 19.40 16.11 -30.00
N MET A 61 19.06 16.44 -28.76
CA MET A 61 19.21 17.81 -28.24
C MET A 61 20.67 18.26 -28.24
N SER A 62 21.60 17.35 -27.91
CA SER A 62 23.04 17.63 -28.01
C SER A 62 23.47 17.89 -29.45
N ALA A 63 22.94 17.14 -30.43
CA ALA A 63 23.21 17.37 -31.85
C ALA A 63 22.62 18.70 -32.37
N MET A 64 21.54 19.18 -31.76
CA MET A 64 20.93 20.48 -32.05
C MET A 64 21.59 21.66 -31.31
N GLY A 65 22.68 21.43 -30.57
CA GLY A 65 23.39 22.46 -29.81
C GLY A 65 22.72 22.86 -28.49
N MET A 66 21.63 22.18 -28.09
CA MET A 66 20.93 22.40 -26.82
C MET A 66 21.25 21.28 -25.82
N ALA A 67 22.53 21.07 -25.53
CA ALA A 67 22.94 20.01 -24.60
C ALA A 67 22.42 20.29 -23.18
N ILE A 68 21.55 19.42 -22.67
CA ILE A 68 21.08 19.49 -21.27
C ILE A 68 22.19 19.00 -20.35
N PRO A 69 22.60 19.76 -19.32
CA PRO A 69 23.58 19.31 -18.34
C PRO A 69 23.19 17.99 -17.67
N ARG A 70 24.17 17.13 -17.38
CA ARG A 70 23.95 15.85 -16.69
C ARG A 70 23.18 15.99 -15.38
N PHE A 71 23.40 17.10 -14.67
CA PHE A 71 22.64 17.49 -13.49
C PHE A 71 21.12 17.46 -13.70
N TRP A 72 20.63 18.15 -14.73
CA TRP A 72 19.20 18.23 -15.02
C TRP A 72 18.65 16.93 -15.62
N GLN A 73 19.48 16.15 -16.32
CA GLN A 73 19.07 14.83 -16.81
C GLN A 73 18.77 13.87 -15.64
N GLY A 74 19.65 13.83 -14.63
CA GLY A 74 19.45 12.98 -13.45
C GLY A 74 18.21 13.39 -12.66
N ILE A 75 18.06 14.68 -12.35
CA ILE A 75 16.88 15.19 -11.63
C ILE A 75 15.60 14.92 -12.43
N GLY A 76 15.60 15.24 -13.73
CA GLY A 76 14.45 15.04 -14.60
C GLY A 76 14.03 13.57 -14.69
N PHE A 77 14.99 12.65 -14.81
CA PHE A 77 14.68 11.22 -14.86
C PHE A 77 14.14 10.69 -13.53
N TRP A 78 14.67 11.14 -12.39
CA TRP A 78 14.14 10.74 -11.08
C TRP A 78 12.72 11.27 -10.83
N VAL A 79 12.45 12.53 -11.19
CA VAL A 79 11.10 13.11 -11.13
C VAL A 79 10.14 12.36 -12.05
N PHE A 80 10.59 12.03 -13.26
CA PHE A 80 9.82 11.19 -14.19
C PHE A 80 9.45 9.84 -13.55
N LEU A 81 10.40 9.15 -12.91
CA LEU A 81 10.15 7.86 -12.25
C LEU A 81 9.09 7.99 -11.14
N MET A 82 9.13 9.07 -10.35
CA MET A 82 8.13 9.35 -9.33
C MET A 82 6.73 9.60 -9.92
N LEU A 83 6.65 10.33 -11.03
CA LEU A 83 5.39 10.58 -11.74
C LEU A 83 4.85 9.31 -12.39
N TYR A 84 5.73 8.51 -12.99
CA TYR A 84 5.40 7.21 -13.57
C TYR A 84 4.77 6.29 -12.52
N LEU A 85 5.40 6.10 -11.36
CA LEU A 85 4.84 5.27 -10.27
C LEU A 85 3.52 5.81 -9.71
N LYS A 86 3.28 7.13 -9.76
CA LYS A 86 2.06 7.75 -9.24
C LYS A 86 0.88 7.64 -10.21
N TYR A 87 1.11 7.85 -11.51
CA TYR A 87 0.04 8.03 -12.49
C TYR A 87 -0.13 6.86 -13.45
N ARG A 88 0.93 6.10 -13.75
CA ARG A 88 0.88 4.97 -14.70
C ARG A 88 0.43 3.67 -14.05
N VAL A 89 0.80 3.44 -12.79
CA VAL A 89 0.53 2.16 -12.11
C VAL A 89 -0.85 2.18 -11.47
N TYR A 90 -1.70 1.23 -11.89
CA TYR A 90 -3.04 1.02 -11.37
C TYR A 90 -3.21 -0.45 -10.93
N PRO A 91 -3.83 -0.74 -9.77
CA PRO A 91 -4.35 0.20 -8.77
C PRO A 91 -3.27 1.10 -8.14
N PRO A 92 -3.63 2.30 -7.64
CA PRO A 92 -2.66 3.27 -7.18
C PRO A 92 -1.82 2.72 -6.03
N ILE A 93 -0.49 2.80 -6.17
CA ILE A 93 0.44 2.28 -5.19
C ILE A 93 0.41 3.14 -3.91
N PRO A 94 0.39 2.53 -2.70
CA PRO A 94 0.52 3.23 -1.44
C PRO A 94 1.74 4.16 -1.38
N PHE A 95 1.65 5.24 -0.60
CA PHE A 95 2.74 6.22 -0.47
C PHE A 95 4.06 5.58 -0.03
N SER A 96 4.04 4.67 0.95
CA SER A 96 5.24 4.00 1.46
C SER A 96 6.01 3.27 0.36
N VAL A 97 5.30 2.48 -0.44
CA VAL A 97 5.89 1.71 -1.54
C VAL A 97 6.42 2.64 -2.64
N ARG A 98 5.70 3.71 -2.98
CA ARG A 98 6.22 4.74 -3.91
C ARG A 98 7.47 5.43 -3.37
N ALA A 99 7.54 5.70 -2.06
CA ALA A 99 8.71 6.29 -1.43
C ALA A 99 9.91 5.33 -1.42
N MET A 100 9.68 4.04 -1.17
CA MET A 100 10.73 3.01 -1.22
C MET A 100 11.34 2.91 -2.63
N TYR A 101 10.50 2.72 -3.66
CA TYR A 101 10.98 2.68 -5.04
C TYR A 101 11.57 4.00 -5.51
N GLY A 102 11.01 5.13 -5.06
CA GLY A 102 11.59 6.46 -5.30
C GLY A 102 12.99 6.60 -4.71
N THR A 103 13.24 6.06 -3.53
CA THR A 103 14.56 6.09 -2.88
C THR A 103 15.55 5.19 -3.61
N VAL A 104 15.16 3.96 -3.97
CA VAL A 104 16.00 3.05 -4.77
C VAL A 104 16.29 3.66 -6.15
N GLY A 105 15.30 4.29 -6.77
CA GLY A 105 15.45 5.03 -8.01
C GLY A 105 16.43 6.20 -7.88
N LEU A 106 16.38 6.94 -6.78
CA LEU A 106 17.32 8.03 -6.49
C LEU A 106 18.76 7.49 -6.41
N VAL A 107 18.97 6.41 -5.66
CA VAL A 107 20.28 5.75 -5.53
C VAL A 107 20.77 5.26 -6.89
N THR A 108 19.89 4.67 -7.70
CA THR A 108 20.22 4.20 -9.05
C THR A 108 20.65 5.35 -9.96
N VAL A 109 19.90 6.45 -9.97
CA VAL A 109 20.25 7.65 -10.75
C VAL A 109 21.58 8.24 -10.27
N PHE A 110 21.80 8.28 -8.96
CA PHE A 110 23.06 8.75 -8.39
C PHE A 110 24.23 7.87 -8.84
N MET A 111 24.08 6.55 -8.74
CA MET A 111 25.07 5.58 -9.22
C MET A 111 25.36 5.74 -10.72
N TRP A 112 24.32 5.96 -11.53
CA TRP A 112 24.47 6.19 -12.97
C TRP A 112 25.29 7.45 -13.27
N VAL A 113 24.94 8.57 -12.62
CA VAL A 113 25.63 9.85 -12.81
C VAL A 113 27.06 9.82 -12.28
N SER A 114 27.31 9.05 -11.21
CA SER A 114 28.65 8.91 -10.61
C SER A 114 29.46 7.76 -11.21
N ALA A 115 28.95 7.05 -12.22
CA ALA A 115 29.60 5.84 -12.75
C ALA A 115 30.91 6.14 -13.50
N ASN A 116 31.07 7.35 -14.03
CA ASN A 116 32.29 7.78 -14.70
C ASN A 116 32.67 9.21 -14.30
N GLU A 117 33.97 9.51 -14.39
CA GLU A 117 34.51 10.80 -13.91
C GLU A 117 34.05 11.98 -14.76
N GLU A 118 33.85 11.77 -16.07
CA GLU A 118 33.40 12.80 -17.00
C GLU A 118 31.96 13.26 -16.68
N ASP A 119 31.02 12.33 -16.52
CA ASP A 119 29.63 12.60 -16.17
C ASP A 119 29.53 13.15 -14.75
N TRP A 120 30.35 12.68 -13.82
CA TRP A 120 30.43 13.24 -12.46
C TRP A 120 30.88 14.70 -12.48
N ASN A 121 31.89 15.04 -13.29
CA ASN A 121 32.35 16.41 -13.44
C ASN A 121 31.29 17.30 -14.11
N LYS A 122 30.63 16.82 -15.18
CA LYS A 122 29.50 17.52 -15.82
C LYS A 122 28.30 17.68 -14.88
N PHE A 123 28.07 16.75 -13.97
CA PHE A 123 27.01 16.81 -12.98
C PHE A 123 27.28 17.88 -11.91
N LYS A 124 28.51 17.94 -11.40
CA LYS A 124 28.91 18.96 -10.42
C LYS A 124 29.03 20.37 -11.02
N GLN A 125 29.35 20.46 -12.31
CA GLN A 125 29.69 21.73 -12.97
C GLN A 125 28.66 22.86 -12.75
N PRO A 126 27.34 22.64 -12.85
CA PRO A 126 26.35 23.69 -12.54
C PRO A 126 26.42 24.17 -11.09
N ILE A 127 26.68 23.28 -10.13
CA ILE A 127 26.82 23.62 -8.71
C ILE A 127 28.09 24.44 -8.50
N MET A 128 29.21 23.98 -9.05
CA MET A 128 30.50 24.67 -8.96
C MET A 128 30.43 26.05 -9.61
N ASN A 129 29.79 26.17 -10.78
CA ASN A 129 29.61 27.46 -11.47
C ASN A 129 28.89 28.50 -10.59
N VAL A 130 27.87 28.07 -9.84
CA VAL A 130 27.15 28.93 -8.89
C VAL A 130 28.04 29.29 -7.69
N LEU A 131 28.77 28.33 -7.12
CA LEU A 131 29.65 28.55 -5.98
C LEU A 131 30.85 29.46 -6.31
N ASP A 132 31.48 29.25 -7.47
CA ASP A 132 32.61 30.04 -7.95
C ASP A 132 32.21 31.49 -8.25
N ALA A 133 30.92 31.74 -8.53
CA ALA A 133 30.32 33.07 -8.66
C ALA A 133 31.09 34.02 -9.60
N GLN A 134 31.70 33.46 -10.66
CA GLN A 134 32.53 34.20 -11.60
C GLN A 134 31.72 35.18 -12.45
N THR A 135 30.47 34.83 -12.80
CA THR A 135 29.55 35.71 -13.54
C THR A 135 28.61 36.45 -12.59
N GLY A 136 28.12 37.62 -13.02
CA GLY A 136 27.14 38.40 -12.24
C GLY A 136 25.86 37.61 -11.91
N MET A 137 25.39 36.80 -12.85
CA MET A 137 24.24 35.91 -12.65
C MET A 137 24.53 34.81 -11.60
N ASN A 138 25.69 34.15 -11.69
CA ASN A 138 26.06 33.10 -10.73
C ASN A 138 26.23 33.66 -9.32
N ARG A 139 26.76 34.89 -9.19
CA ARG A 139 26.86 35.59 -7.92
C ARG A 139 25.48 35.90 -7.31
N LEU A 140 24.52 36.35 -8.13
CA LEU A 140 23.14 36.53 -7.69
C LEU A 140 22.51 35.22 -7.21
N LEU A 141 22.66 34.15 -8.01
CA LEU A 141 22.16 32.82 -7.65
C LEU A 141 22.78 32.28 -6.37
N ARG A 142 24.08 32.49 -6.15
CA ARG A 142 24.77 32.09 -4.92
C ARG A 142 24.18 32.78 -3.70
N TYR A 143 24.00 34.10 -3.75
CA TYR A 143 23.37 34.83 -2.65
C TYR A 143 21.92 34.39 -2.43
N ALA A 144 21.16 34.20 -3.51
CA ALA A 144 19.80 33.68 -3.43
C ALA A 144 19.75 32.32 -2.71
N TYR A 145 20.60 31.35 -3.09
CA TYR A 145 20.62 30.05 -2.43
C TYR A 145 21.10 30.11 -0.97
N LEU A 146 22.13 30.90 -0.66
CA LEU A 146 22.64 31.04 0.71
C LEU A 146 21.61 31.67 1.66
N VAL A 147 20.68 32.47 1.15
CA VAL A 147 19.58 33.06 1.94
C VAL A 147 18.35 32.17 1.94
N LEU A 148 17.93 31.67 0.77
CA LEU A 148 16.72 30.86 0.62
C LEU A 148 16.81 29.51 1.31
N ILE A 149 17.96 28.81 1.23
CA ILE A 149 18.09 27.47 1.82
C ILE A 149 17.86 27.52 3.34
N PRO A 150 18.52 28.38 4.13
CA PRO A 150 18.24 28.49 5.57
C PRO A 150 16.79 28.88 5.88
N ILE A 151 16.19 29.80 5.11
CA ILE A 151 14.80 30.21 5.31
C ILE A 151 13.84 29.06 5.05
N LEU A 152 14.06 28.30 3.96
CA LEU A 152 13.23 27.15 3.61
C LEU A 152 13.37 26.03 4.63
N VAL A 153 14.60 25.70 5.04
CA VAL A 153 14.86 24.67 6.06
C VAL A 153 14.25 25.10 7.40
N GLY A 154 14.48 26.35 7.82
CA GLY A 154 13.91 26.89 9.04
C GLY A 154 12.38 26.93 9.04
N GLY A 155 11.77 27.38 7.94
CA GLY A 155 10.32 27.42 7.78
C GLY A 155 9.69 26.03 7.73
N PHE A 156 10.33 25.08 7.04
CA PHE A 156 9.91 23.68 7.02
C PHE A 156 10.01 23.05 8.42
N SER A 157 11.14 23.22 9.11
CA SER A 157 11.35 22.73 10.47
C SER A 157 10.34 23.34 11.45
N TYR A 158 10.10 24.65 11.36
CA TYR A 158 9.08 25.31 12.17
C TYR A 158 7.70 24.72 11.92
N ASN A 159 7.27 24.58 10.67
CA ASN A 159 5.95 24.01 10.35
C ASN A 159 5.82 22.53 10.77
N ALA A 160 6.91 21.76 10.67
CA ALA A 160 6.94 20.36 11.07
C ALA A 160 6.96 20.16 12.60
N MET A 161 7.54 21.10 13.35
CA MET A 161 7.73 21.01 14.81
C MET A 161 6.77 21.89 15.61
N MET A 162 6.08 22.84 14.98
CA MET A 162 5.14 23.75 15.63
C MET A 162 3.99 22.92 16.24
N PRO A 163 3.84 22.92 17.58
CA PRO A 163 2.76 22.19 18.22
C PRO A 163 1.41 22.73 17.76
N LYS A 164 0.57 21.86 17.19
CA LYS A 164 -0.82 22.20 16.92
C LYS A 164 -1.62 21.92 18.18
N SER A 165 -2.09 22.98 18.82
CA SER A 165 -3.05 22.87 19.93
C SER A 165 -4.42 22.60 19.32
N GLU A 166 -4.66 21.36 18.91
CA GLU A 166 -6.02 20.89 18.65
C GLU A 166 -6.64 20.56 20.01
N GLU A 167 -7.80 21.14 20.30
CA GLU A 167 -8.57 20.78 21.49
C GLU A 167 -8.84 19.26 21.44
N PRO A 168 -8.63 18.51 22.53
CA PRO A 168 -8.89 17.08 22.53
C PRO A 168 -10.41 16.87 22.56
N ILE A 169 -11.05 16.89 21.40
CA ILE A 169 -12.46 16.53 21.24
C ILE A 169 -12.56 15.17 20.59
N GLU A 170 -11.90 14.19 21.17
CA GLU A 170 -12.33 12.80 21.08
C GLU A 170 -11.84 12.15 22.38
N LEU A 171 -12.76 11.57 23.16
CA LEU A 171 -12.37 10.50 24.07
C LEU A 171 -11.46 9.58 23.25
N ARG A 172 -10.32 9.17 23.78
CA ARG A 172 -9.46 8.17 23.15
C ARG A 172 -10.22 6.84 23.12
N THR A 173 -11.20 6.73 22.22
CA THR A 173 -11.87 5.51 21.87
C THR A 173 -10.83 4.77 21.05
N VAL A 174 -10.14 3.85 21.71
CA VAL A 174 -9.16 2.94 21.11
C VAL A 174 -9.78 2.07 19.99
N HIS A 175 -11.08 2.22 19.73
CA HIS A 175 -11.89 1.51 18.75
C HIS A 175 -12.92 2.51 18.21
N PRO A 176 -12.90 2.86 16.91
CA PRO A 176 -13.97 3.63 16.30
C PRO A 176 -15.31 2.93 16.47
N ALA A 177 -16.38 3.70 16.63
CA ALA A 177 -17.70 3.13 16.47
C ALA A 177 -17.87 2.71 14.99
N PRO A 178 -18.23 1.44 14.71
CA PRO A 178 -18.55 1.04 13.34
C PRO A 178 -19.71 1.87 12.81
N PRO A 179 -19.83 2.06 11.47
CA PRO A 179 -21.02 2.65 10.90
C PRO A 179 -22.27 1.82 11.27
N ALA A 180 -23.46 2.43 11.27
CA ALA A 180 -24.68 1.68 11.55
C ALA A 180 -24.93 0.55 10.54
N SER A 181 -24.47 0.71 9.30
CA SER A 181 -24.55 -0.32 8.27
C SER A 181 -23.39 -0.24 7.29
N THR A 182 -23.15 -1.33 6.57
CA THR A 182 -22.21 -1.40 5.46
C THR A 182 -22.88 -2.07 4.25
N LYS A 183 -22.52 -1.62 3.04
CA LYS A 183 -22.96 -2.24 1.79
C LYS A 183 -21.82 -3.04 1.19
N VAL A 184 -21.99 -4.35 1.05
CA VAL A 184 -21.00 -5.27 0.46
C VAL A 184 -21.70 -6.03 -0.66
N HIS A 185 -21.13 -6.01 -1.86
CA HIS A 185 -21.70 -6.65 -3.07
C HIS A 185 -23.18 -6.31 -3.33
N GLY A 186 -23.56 -5.05 -3.14
CA GLY A 186 -24.93 -4.60 -3.39
C GLY A 186 -25.91 -4.84 -2.23
N LYS A 187 -25.55 -5.67 -1.23
CA LYS A 187 -26.39 -5.98 -0.07
C LYS A 187 -26.00 -5.14 1.15
N THR A 188 -27.00 -4.60 1.84
CA THR A 188 -26.82 -3.81 3.07
C THR A 188 -26.86 -4.72 4.30
N TYR A 189 -25.89 -4.54 5.19
CA TYR A 189 -25.75 -5.23 6.46
C TYR A 189 -25.81 -4.21 7.60
N THR A 190 -26.78 -4.36 8.51
CA THR A 190 -26.85 -3.57 9.75
C THR A 190 -25.90 -4.18 10.77
N LEU A 191 -24.86 -3.45 11.17
CA LEU A 191 -23.75 -4.04 11.93
C LEU A 191 -24.14 -4.43 13.36
N GLN A 192 -25.16 -3.79 13.95
CA GLN A 192 -25.64 -4.12 15.29
C GLN A 192 -26.42 -5.44 15.34
N THR A 193 -27.12 -5.82 14.25
CA THR A 193 -28.09 -6.91 14.26
C THR A 193 -27.72 -8.08 13.34
N SER A 194 -26.76 -7.90 12.44
CA SER A 194 -26.31 -8.99 11.57
C SER A 194 -25.53 -10.03 12.38
N GLN A 195 -25.63 -11.28 11.98
CA GLN A 195 -24.89 -12.39 12.59
C GLN A 195 -24.18 -13.20 11.50
N ASN A 196 -23.11 -13.88 11.88
CA ASN A 196 -22.39 -14.76 10.96
C ASN A 196 -23.27 -15.98 10.62
N PRO A 197 -23.69 -16.16 9.35
CA PRO A 197 -24.64 -17.22 8.97
C PRO A 197 -24.03 -18.62 9.05
N TYR A 198 -22.71 -18.75 9.26
CA TYR A 198 -22.00 -20.03 9.30
C TYR A 198 -21.74 -20.55 10.73
N ARG A 199 -22.26 -19.87 11.76
CA ARG A 199 -22.31 -20.41 13.14
C ARG A 199 -23.44 -21.43 13.28
N VAL A 200 -23.32 -22.52 12.54
CA VAL A 200 -24.36 -23.56 12.45
C VAL A 200 -23.86 -24.89 12.98
N ASN A 201 -24.79 -25.64 13.55
CA ASN A 201 -24.57 -27.02 13.96
C ASN A 201 -24.52 -27.97 12.73
N PRO A 202 -24.24 -29.28 12.90
CA PRO A 202 -24.21 -30.24 11.80
C PRO A 202 -25.54 -30.35 11.03
N GLU A 203 -26.68 -30.03 11.68
CA GLU A 203 -28.00 -29.99 11.04
C GLU A 203 -28.25 -28.70 10.22
N GLY A 204 -27.29 -27.78 10.18
CA GLY A 204 -27.37 -26.52 9.45
C GLY A 204 -28.20 -25.43 10.13
N LYS A 205 -28.57 -25.61 11.41
CA LYS A 205 -29.28 -24.60 12.20
C LYS A 205 -28.28 -23.71 12.94
N TYR A 206 -28.60 -22.42 13.03
CA TYR A 206 -27.79 -21.47 13.79
C TYR A 206 -27.73 -21.86 15.27
N ASP A 207 -26.51 -22.02 15.79
CA ASP A 207 -26.25 -22.45 17.15
C ASP A 207 -24.92 -21.84 17.65
N GLN A 208 -25.04 -20.78 18.45
CA GLN A 208 -23.91 -20.06 19.01
C GLN A 208 -23.22 -20.87 20.11
N GLU A 209 -23.97 -21.64 20.90
CA GLU A 209 -23.42 -22.44 22.00
C GLU A 209 -22.57 -23.57 21.45
N PHE A 210 -23.07 -24.28 20.43
CA PHE A 210 -22.30 -25.29 19.70
C PHE A 210 -21.03 -24.69 19.08
N SER A 211 -21.15 -23.56 18.39
CA SER A 211 -19.99 -22.91 17.76
C SER A 211 -18.94 -22.52 18.80
N ASN A 212 -19.37 -21.94 19.93
CA ASN A 212 -18.47 -21.54 21.02
C ASN A 212 -17.84 -22.75 21.73
N ALA A 213 -18.59 -23.83 21.89
CA ALA A 213 -18.09 -25.07 22.46
C ALA A 213 -16.98 -25.70 21.62
N ASN A 214 -16.90 -25.41 20.32
CA ASN A 214 -15.93 -25.97 19.38
C ASN A 214 -14.74 -25.04 19.05
N ILE A 215 -14.62 -23.88 19.72
CA ILE A 215 -13.45 -23.01 19.62
C ILE A 215 -12.24 -23.66 20.32
N VAL A 216 -11.03 -23.31 19.85
CA VAL A 216 -9.75 -23.74 20.44
C VAL A 216 -9.67 -23.34 21.91
N GLU A 217 -9.20 -24.27 22.74
CA GLU A 217 -8.87 -23.99 24.13
C GLU A 217 -7.41 -23.55 24.23
N GLN A 218 -7.13 -22.39 24.84
CA GLN A 218 -5.76 -21.91 25.06
C GLN A 218 -5.09 -22.61 26.28
N GLY A 219 -5.17 -23.94 26.34
CA GLY A 219 -4.58 -24.77 27.40
C GLY A 219 -3.21 -25.36 27.01
N MET A 220 -2.38 -25.69 28.00
CA MET A 220 -1.01 -26.22 27.84
C MET A 220 -0.90 -27.28 26.72
N GLY A 221 -0.45 -26.86 25.55
CA GLY A 221 -0.07 -27.73 24.43
C GLY A 221 -1.22 -28.42 23.67
N ARG A 222 -2.49 -28.07 23.91
CA ARG A 222 -3.61 -28.56 23.08
C ARG A 222 -4.28 -27.39 22.37
N LEU A 223 -3.93 -27.22 21.09
CA LEU A 223 -4.48 -26.19 20.22
C LEU A 223 -5.90 -26.49 19.73
N MET A 224 -6.54 -27.60 20.13
CA MET A 224 -7.90 -27.99 19.71
C MET A 224 -8.54 -28.89 20.76
N LYS A 225 -9.87 -28.81 20.92
CA LYS A 225 -10.62 -29.76 21.75
C LYS A 225 -10.64 -31.14 21.09
N PRO A 226 -10.71 -32.23 21.88
CA PRO A 226 -10.93 -33.57 21.34
C PRO A 226 -12.19 -33.58 20.45
N ASN A 227 -12.07 -34.11 19.23
CA ASN A 227 -13.14 -34.18 18.22
C ASN A 227 -13.61 -32.84 17.62
N ALA A 228 -12.86 -31.75 17.79
CA ALA A 228 -13.15 -30.46 17.17
C ALA A 228 -12.04 -30.02 16.17
N ASN A 229 -11.43 -30.98 15.47
CA ASN A 229 -10.39 -30.71 14.47
C ASN A 229 -11.04 -30.33 13.12
N PRO A 230 -10.97 -29.06 12.65
CA PRO A 230 -11.59 -28.63 11.39
C PRO A 230 -11.09 -29.41 10.17
N TRP A 231 -9.88 -29.97 10.24
CA TRP A 231 -9.22 -30.64 9.11
C TRP A 231 -9.66 -32.10 8.91
N ASP A 232 -10.60 -32.61 9.71
CA ASP A 232 -11.28 -33.87 9.39
C ASP A 232 -12.29 -33.66 8.25
N ASP A 233 -12.12 -34.40 7.14
CA ASP A 233 -13.00 -34.35 5.96
C ASP A 233 -14.47 -34.71 6.28
N LYS A 234 -14.72 -35.38 7.42
CA LYS A 234 -16.08 -35.77 7.84
C LYS A 234 -16.86 -34.66 8.53
N ASN A 235 -16.23 -33.54 8.87
CA ASN A 235 -16.89 -32.45 9.57
C ASN A 235 -17.99 -31.79 8.75
N GLN A 236 -19.02 -31.34 9.44
CA GLN A 236 -20.14 -30.58 8.88
C GLN A 236 -20.39 -29.32 9.71
N GLY A 237 -21.19 -28.40 9.17
CA GLY A 237 -21.54 -27.14 9.84
C GLY A 237 -20.31 -26.30 10.18
N TYR A 238 -20.28 -25.75 11.40
CA TYR A 238 -19.27 -24.81 11.89
C TYR A 238 -17.82 -25.23 11.58
N LEU A 239 -17.40 -26.46 11.94
CA LEU A 239 -16.00 -26.90 11.76
C LEU A 239 -15.59 -26.99 10.29
N LYS A 240 -16.52 -27.36 9.40
CA LYS A 240 -16.28 -27.33 7.95
C LYS A 240 -16.01 -25.90 7.48
N TYR A 241 -16.82 -24.94 7.94
CA TYR A 241 -16.66 -23.53 7.56
C TYR A 241 -15.42 -22.87 8.16
N VAL A 242 -15.01 -23.29 9.36
CA VAL A 242 -13.71 -22.90 9.95
C VAL A 242 -12.56 -23.37 9.06
N ARG A 243 -12.62 -24.61 8.54
CA ARG A 243 -11.62 -25.12 7.59
C ARG A 243 -11.56 -24.30 6.32
N GLU A 244 -12.71 -24.08 5.67
CA GLU A 244 -12.79 -23.26 4.45
C GLU A 244 -12.26 -21.83 4.69
N GLY A 245 -12.59 -21.24 5.85
CA GLY A 245 -12.07 -19.93 6.27
C GLY A 245 -10.55 -19.90 6.47
N GLY A 246 -9.99 -20.95 7.06
CA GLY A 246 -8.55 -21.08 7.27
C GLY A 246 -7.78 -21.23 5.96
N GLU A 247 -8.31 -22.00 5.00
CA GLU A 247 -7.72 -22.12 3.65
C GLU A 247 -7.61 -20.74 2.98
N ILE A 248 -8.66 -19.91 3.07
CA ILE A 248 -8.67 -18.55 2.54
C ILE A 248 -7.69 -17.65 3.32
N PHE A 249 -7.66 -17.74 4.66
CA PHE A 249 -6.76 -16.95 5.50
C PHE A 249 -5.29 -17.19 5.15
N PHE A 250 -4.87 -18.45 4.99
CA PHE A 250 -3.49 -18.78 4.66
C PHE A 250 -3.11 -18.42 3.22
N GLN A 251 -4.07 -18.39 2.29
CA GLN A 251 -3.83 -17.93 0.93
C GLN A 251 -3.65 -16.40 0.83
N ASN A 252 -4.28 -15.64 1.72
CA ASN A 252 -4.49 -14.20 1.52
C ASN A 252 -4.02 -13.31 2.68
N CYS A 253 -4.35 -13.68 3.91
CA CYS A 253 -4.27 -12.80 5.09
C CYS A 253 -3.01 -13.04 5.92
N HIS A 254 -2.54 -14.29 5.96
CA HIS A 254 -1.41 -14.74 6.78
C HIS A 254 -0.12 -13.94 6.54
N PHE A 255 0.16 -13.54 5.29
CA PHE A 255 1.37 -12.78 4.95
C PHE A 255 1.55 -11.47 5.75
N CYS A 256 0.43 -10.86 6.17
CA CYS A 256 0.45 -9.66 7.02
C CYS A 256 0.11 -9.99 8.47
N HIS A 257 -0.89 -10.84 8.71
CA HIS A 257 -1.40 -11.10 10.07
C HIS A 257 -0.62 -12.17 10.86
N GLY A 258 0.23 -12.96 10.21
CA GLY A 258 1.03 -14.03 10.84
C GLY A 258 0.26 -15.34 11.01
N ASP A 259 0.97 -16.46 11.21
CA ASP A 259 0.38 -17.82 11.29
C ASP A 259 -0.55 -17.94 12.49
N ASN A 260 -0.14 -17.32 13.59
CA ASN A 260 -0.85 -17.31 14.86
C ASN A 260 -1.73 -16.05 15.02
N LEU A 261 -2.02 -15.32 13.94
CA LEU A 261 -2.77 -14.05 13.96
C LEU A 261 -2.20 -12.99 14.92
N ASN A 262 -0.89 -12.98 15.12
CA ASN A 262 -0.22 -12.11 16.08
C ASN A 262 0.21 -10.74 15.51
N GLY A 263 -0.19 -10.43 14.28
CA GLY A 263 0.17 -9.20 13.58
C GLY A 263 1.63 -9.16 13.12
N ARG A 264 2.33 -10.31 13.11
CA ARG A 264 3.76 -10.42 12.75
C ARG A 264 3.98 -11.32 11.53
N GLY A 265 3.13 -11.16 10.50
CA GLY A 265 3.35 -11.82 9.21
C GLY A 265 4.61 -11.29 8.50
N LEU A 266 5.06 -12.02 7.48
CA LEU A 266 6.25 -11.69 6.68
C LEU A 266 6.30 -10.21 6.24
N HIS A 267 5.16 -9.64 5.87
CA HIS A 267 5.06 -8.25 5.38
C HIS A 267 4.62 -7.24 6.44
N ALA A 268 4.33 -7.66 7.69
CA ALA A 268 3.78 -6.80 8.73
C ALA A 268 4.64 -5.54 8.98
N PHE A 269 5.95 -5.71 9.06
CA PHE A 269 6.91 -4.66 9.42
C PHE A 269 7.16 -3.63 8.30
N ALA A 270 6.59 -3.84 7.11
CA ALA A 270 6.62 -2.84 6.03
C ALA A 270 5.59 -1.72 6.23
N PHE A 271 4.71 -1.84 7.23
CA PHE A 271 3.57 -0.95 7.44
C PHE A 271 3.60 -0.28 8.83
N ASN A 272 3.10 0.95 8.89
CA ASN A 272 2.89 1.67 10.14
C ASN A 272 1.50 2.33 10.11
N PRO A 273 0.54 1.90 10.94
CA PRO A 273 0.68 0.86 11.97
C PRO A 273 0.81 -0.56 11.37
N ILE A 274 1.46 -1.46 12.12
CA ILE A 274 1.45 -2.90 11.80
C ILE A 274 0.04 -3.49 11.99
N PRO A 275 -0.26 -4.65 11.37
CA PRO A 275 -1.53 -5.35 11.61
C PRO A 275 -1.79 -5.63 13.10
N ALA A 276 -3.06 -5.60 13.50
CA ALA A 276 -3.46 -5.83 14.89
C ALA A 276 -3.09 -7.25 15.37
N ASN A 277 -2.69 -7.35 16.63
CA ASN A 277 -2.37 -8.64 17.28
C ASN A 277 -3.65 -9.28 17.84
N PHE A 278 -4.26 -10.20 17.11
CA PHE A 278 -5.50 -10.85 17.53
C PHE A 278 -5.33 -11.86 18.66
N THR A 279 -4.09 -12.19 19.05
CA THR A 279 -3.84 -13.03 20.24
C THR A 279 -4.00 -12.24 21.55
N ASP A 280 -4.00 -10.90 21.49
CA ASP A 280 -4.23 -10.05 22.66
C ASP A 280 -5.75 -9.94 22.96
N PRO A 281 -6.20 -10.23 24.20
CA PRO A 281 -7.61 -10.18 24.57
C PRO A 281 -8.23 -8.78 24.49
N GLY A 282 -7.41 -7.72 24.42
CA GLY A 282 -7.83 -6.35 24.20
C GLY A 282 -8.14 -6.01 22.74
N THR A 283 -8.07 -6.97 21.81
CA THR A 283 -8.26 -6.73 20.37
C THR A 283 -9.55 -7.37 19.84
N ILE A 284 -9.47 -8.46 19.09
CA ILE A 284 -10.61 -9.09 18.40
C ILE A 284 -11.70 -9.56 19.39
N ALA A 285 -11.32 -9.98 20.59
CA ALA A 285 -12.26 -10.40 21.64
C ALA A 285 -13.18 -9.26 22.14
N GLN A 286 -12.80 -8.00 21.95
CA GLN A 286 -13.62 -6.84 22.32
C GLN A 286 -14.62 -6.44 21.23
N LEU A 287 -14.54 -7.09 20.07
CA LEU A 287 -15.25 -6.70 18.86
C LEU A 287 -16.34 -7.72 18.51
N GLN A 288 -17.34 -7.25 17.77
CA GLN A 288 -18.37 -8.10 17.19
C GLN A 288 -17.90 -8.62 15.83
N GLU A 289 -18.38 -9.80 15.41
CA GLU A 289 -18.02 -10.32 14.08
C GLU A 289 -18.42 -9.38 12.95
N THR A 290 -19.50 -8.63 13.11
CA THR A 290 -19.97 -7.63 12.15
C THR A 290 -18.99 -6.47 11.98
N PHE A 291 -18.31 -6.06 13.07
CA PHE A 291 -17.23 -5.08 12.99
C PHE A 291 -16.08 -5.62 12.15
N ILE A 292 -15.68 -6.88 12.39
CA ILE A 292 -14.62 -7.54 11.61
C ILE A 292 -15.04 -7.70 10.16
N PHE A 293 -16.29 -8.07 9.88
CA PHE A 293 -16.87 -8.17 8.53
C PHE A 293 -16.77 -6.86 7.77
N TRP A 294 -17.18 -5.76 8.39
CA TRP A 294 -17.00 -4.44 7.81
C TRP A 294 -15.53 -4.13 7.53
N ARG A 295 -14.65 -4.44 8.49
CA ARG A 295 -13.23 -4.12 8.36
C ARG A 295 -12.54 -4.92 7.27
N VAL A 296 -12.85 -6.21 7.14
CA VAL A 296 -12.33 -7.07 6.06
C VAL A 296 -12.88 -6.59 4.72
N ALA A 297 -14.18 -6.35 4.62
CA ALA A 297 -14.82 -5.93 3.37
C ALA A 297 -14.26 -4.60 2.85
N LYS A 298 -14.12 -3.59 3.72
CA LYS A 298 -13.72 -2.23 3.35
C LYS A 298 -12.21 -1.96 3.42
N GLY A 299 -11.45 -2.75 4.18
CA GLY A 299 -10.03 -2.50 4.40
C GLY A 299 -9.77 -1.20 5.16
N GLY A 300 -8.61 -0.59 4.93
CA GLY A 300 -8.25 0.73 5.49
C GLY A 300 -8.31 1.89 4.49
N ILE A 301 -8.13 1.62 3.20
CA ILE A 301 -8.03 2.65 2.16
C ILE A 301 -9.39 3.31 1.93
N GLY A 302 -9.48 4.62 2.15
CA GLY A 302 -10.70 5.41 1.92
C GLY A 302 -11.70 5.40 3.08
N LEU A 303 -11.33 4.84 4.24
CA LEU A 303 -12.11 5.04 5.46
C LEU A 303 -11.96 6.49 5.96
N PRO A 304 -13.02 7.04 6.58
CA PRO A 304 -12.96 8.39 7.13
C PRO A 304 -11.99 8.43 8.33
N ASN A 305 -11.51 9.62 8.70
CA ASN A 305 -10.44 9.78 9.70
C ASN A 305 -10.83 9.22 11.08
N GLU A 306 -12.11 9.10 11.35
CA GLU A 306 -12.67 8.51 12.58
C GLU A 306 -12.46 6.99 12.62
N GLY A 307 -12.22 6.32 11.47
CA GLY A 307 -12.03 4.88 11.32
C GLY A 307 -10.65 4.33 11.70
N PHE A 308 -10.08 4.81 12.82
CA PHE A 308 -8.77 4.40 13.33
C PHE A 308 -8.57 2.86 13.41
N PRO A 309 -7.45 2.30 12.90
CA PRO A 309 -6.42 2.98 12.13
C PRO A 309 -6.87 3.22 10.69
N TRP A 310 -7.23 4.46 10.37
CA TRP A 310 -7.61 4.92 9.03
C TRP A 310 -6.43 4.84 8.05
N ALA A 311 -5.20 4.87 8.59
CA ALA A 311 -3.95 4.67 7.85
C ALA A 311 -3.57 3.20 7.62
N SER A 312 -4.48 2.26 7.89
CA SER A 312 -4.26 0.83 7.63
C SER A 312 -4.09 0.57 6.14
N VAL A 313 -3.10 -0.25 5.81
CA VAL A 313 -2.84 -0.71 4.43
C VAL A 313 -3.68 -1.92 4.02
N MET A 314 -4.52 -2.44 4.92
CA MET A 314 -5.39 -3.58 4.64
C MET A 314 -6.24 -3.28 3.39
N PRO A 315 -6.17 -4.13 2.35
CA PRO A 315 -6.92 -3.90 1.11
C PRO A 315 -8.43 -4.11 1.34
N PRO A 316 -9.28 -3.49 0.51
CA PRO A 316 -10.72 -3.75 0.53
C PRO A 316 -11.02 -5.15 -0.03
N TRP A 317 -11.13 -6.16 0.83
CA TRP A 317 -11.27 -7.55 0.39
C TRP A 317 -12.59 -7.84 -0.31
N GLU A 318 -13.60 -6.97 -0.22
CA GLU A 318 -14.81 -7.12 -1.04
C GLU A 318 -14.52 -7.08 -2.55
N GLN A 319 -13.35 -6.63 -2.98
CA GLN A 319 -12.95 -6.66 -4.40
C GLN A 319 -12.40 -8.04 -4.84
N HIS A 320 -12.08 -8.91 -3.88
CA HIS A 320 -11.37 -10.17 -4.12
C HIS A 320 -12.07 -11.40 -3.53
N LEU A 321 -12.87 -11.21 -2.48
CA LEU A 321 -13.59 -12.28 -1.78
C LEU A 321 -15.10 -12.03 -1.85
N THR A 322 -15.85 -13.11 -1.93
CA THR A 322 -17.29 -13.16 -1.72
C THR A 322 -17.66 -12.86 -0.27
N VAL A 323 -18.90 -12.42 -0.04
CA VAL A 323 -19.47 -12.26 1.31
C VAL A 323 -19.29 -13.53 2.15
N ASP A 324 -19.52 -14.68 1.53
CA ASP A 324 -19.48 -15.99 2.18
C ASP A 324 -18.06 -16.33 2.65
N GLU A 325 -17.07 -16.07 1.80
CA GLU A 325 -15.65 -16.25 2.13
C GLU A 325 -15.21 -15.32 3.27
N ILE A 326 -15.64 -14.05 3.26
CA ILE A 326 -15.34 -13.11 4.33
C ILE A 326 -15.86 -13.62 5.68
N TRP A 327 -17.12 -14.08 5.73
CA TRP A 327 -17.68 -14.62 6.96
C TRP A 327 -16.95 -15.87 7.47
N LYS A 328 -16.51 -16.74 6.56
CA LYS A 328 -15.75 -17.95 6.92
C LYS A 328 -14.36 -17.62 7.45
N VAL A 329 -13.66 -16.66 6.85
CA VAL A 329 -12.37 -16.17 7.38
C VAL A 329 -12.53 -15.68 8.82
N ILE A 330 -13.57 -14.91 9.10
CA ILE A 330 -13.86 -14.41 10.46
C ILE A 330 -14.11 -15.57 11.44
N LEU A 331 -14.83 -16.62 11.03
CA LEU A 331 -14.98 -17.81 11.87
C LEU A 331 -13.64 -18.43 12.23
N PHE A 332 -12.74 -18.55 11.25
CA PHE A 332 -11.39 -19.07 11.47
C PHE A 332 -10.59 -18.18 12.42
N GLU A 333 -10.65 -16.86 12.29
CA GLU A 333 -9.93 -15.93 13.18
C GLU A 333 -10.33 -16.11 14.65
N TYR A 334 -11.63 -16.15 14.94
CA TYR A 334 -12.12 -16.41 16.31
C TYR A 334 -11.81 -17.83 16.78
N TRP A 335 -12.00 -18.83 15.91
CA TRP A 335 -11.66 -20.22 16.24
C TRP A 335 -10.19 -20.37 16.63
N HIS A 336 -9.27 -19.84 15.80
CA HIS A 336 -7.83 -20.00 15.97
C HIS A 336 -7.27 -19.19 17.14
N THR A 337 -7.84 -18.00 17.39
CA THR A 337 -7.43 -17.18 18.54
C THR A 337 -7.98 -17.70 19.86
N GLY A 338 -8.96 -18.61 19.85
CA GLY A 338 -9.57 -19.11 21.09
C GLY A 338 -10.54 -18.12 21.75
N TYR A 339 -10.87 -17.03 21.06
CA TYR A 339 -11.77 -15.98 21.58
C TYR A 339 -13.19 -16.15 21.06
N TYR A 340 -14.12 -15.62 21.84
CA TYR A 340 -15.52 -15.48 21.44
C TYR A 340 -15.78 -14.05 20.99
N PRO A 341 -16.58 -13.84 19.92
CA PRO A 341 -16.99 -12.50 19.56
C PRO A 341 -17.86 -11.89 20.65
N ARG A 342 -17.76 -10.58 20.83
CA ARG A 342 -18.61 -9.86 21.76
C ARG A 342 -20.07 -9.87 21.28
N THR A 343 -20.96 -10.31 22.15
CA THR A 343 -22.42 -10.23 21.98
C THR A 343 -22.98 -8.98 22.67
N TRP A 344 -24.19 -8.54 22.32
CA TRP A 344 -24.86 -7.40 22.97
C TRP A 344 -25.59 -7.78 24.27
N ASP A 345 -25.67 -9.07 24.56
CA ASP A 345 -26.44 -9.67 25.65
C ASP A 345 -25.63 -9.81 26.95
#